data_AF-A0A395M096-F1
#
_entry.id   AF-A0A395M096-F1
#
_cell.length_a   1.000
_cell.length_b   1.000
_cell.length_c   1.000
_cell.angle_alpha   90.00
_cell.angle_beta   90.00
_cell.angle_gamma   90.00
#
_symmetry.space_group_name_H-M   'P 1'
#
loop_
_entity.id
_entity.type
_entity.pdbx_description
1 polymer ?
#
loop_
_entity_poly.entity_id
_entity_poly.type
_entity_poly.pdbx_seq_one_letter_code
_entity_poly.pdbx_strand_id
1 'polypeptide(L)'
;MKAGREVDFKLFKEELSGLKYNGRAVWVDLGFLGIRHWLSDARIFIPHKKSRGKALSEAQRKENAAMARVRVKVEHMIGGIKRYFILQHRSRFKVMQK
;
A
#
# COMPACT_ATOMS: atom_id res chain seq x y z
N MET A 1 -8.30 -11.53 21.40
CA MET A 1 -7.61 -11.09 20.15
C MET A 1 -7.48 -9.58 20.17
N LYS A 2 -6.26 -9.02 20.24
CA LYS A 2 -6.05 -7.56 20.18
C LYS A 2 -6.01 -7.13 18.71
N ALA A 3 -7.14 -6.64 18.20
CA ALA A 3 -7.22 -5.95 16.92
C ALA A 3 -6.36 -4.68 16.99
N GLY A 4 -5.19 -4.67 16.34
CA GLY A 4 -4.36 -3.46 16.29
C GLY A 4 -2.85 -3.63 16.16
N ARG A 5 -2.32 -4.83 15.92
CA ARG A 5 -0.87 -5.00 15.68
C ARG A 5 -0.55 -6.05 14.61
N GLU A 6 -1.30 -6.05 13.52
CA GLU A 6 -0.81 -6.67 12.29
C GLU A 6 -0.26 -5.58 11.40
N VAL A 7 1.07 -5.58 11.28
CA VAL A 7 1.79 -4.72 10.35
C VAL A 7 1.50 -5.27 8.96
N ASP A 8 1.19 -4.41 7.98
CA ASP A 8 0.78 -4.82 6.61
C ASP A 8 1.74 -5.84 5.98
N PHE A 9 3.03 -5.76 6.32
CA PHE A 9 4.05 -6.71 5.86
C PHE A 9 3.88 -8.12 6.44
N LYS A 10 3.37 -8.27 7.67
CA LYS A 10 3.04 -9.56 8.27
C LYS A 10 1.87 -10.20 7.53
N LEU A 11 0.79 -9.45 7.29
CA LEU A 11 -0.35 -9.91 6.50
C LEU A 11 0.08 -10.39 5.10
N PHE A 12 0.96 -9.63 4.44
CA PHE A 12 1.55 -10.05 3.17
C PHE A 12 2.27 -11.40 3.27
N LYS A 13 3.08 -11.62 4.32
CA LYS A 13 3.81 -12.89 4.48
C LYS A 13 2.85 -14.06 4.65
N GLU A 14 1.81 -13.90 5.43
CA GLU A 14 0.86 -14.98 5.74
C GLU A 14 -0.04 -15.31 4.55
N GLU A 15 -0.53 -14.29 3.84
CA GLU A 15 -1.61 -14.48 2.85
C GLU A 15 -1.14 -14.44 1.39
N LEU A 16 -0.08 -13.69 1.09
CA LEU A 16 0.27 -13.31 -0.29
C LEU A 16 1.64 -13.80 -0.75
N SER A 17 2.51 -14.23 0.16
CA SER A 17 3.87 -14.66 -0.18
C SER A 17 3.92 -15.98 -0.95
N GLY A 18 2.92 -16.85 -0.78
CA GLY A 18 2.82 -18.14 -1.49
C GLY A 18 2.20 -18.08 -2.89
N LEU A 19 1.75 -16.90 -3.33
CA LEU A 19 1.14 -16.74 -4.64
C LEU A 19 2.21 -16.73 -5.75
N LYS A 20 1.86 -17.26 -6.93
CA LYS A 20 2.70 -17.15 -8.12
C LYS A 20 2.41 -15.83 -8.84
N TYR A 21 3.44 -15.01 -9.01
CA TYR A 21 3.34 -13.70 -9.64
C TYR A 21 3.73 -13.73 -11.11
N ASN A 22 4.48 -14.74 -11.58
CA ASN A 22 4.73 -15.01 -13.01
C ASN A 22 5.21 -13.76 -13.79
N GLY A 23 6.13 -12.99 -13.25
CA GLY A 23 6.70 -11.79 -13.86
C GLY A 23 5.77 -10.56 -13.84
N ARG A 24 4.62 -10.63 -13.17
CA ARG A 24 3.70 -9.49 -13.02
C ARG A 24 4.38 -8.35 -12.26
N ALA A 25 3.97 -7.13 -12.61
CA ALA A 25 4.43 -5.92 -11.95
C ALA A 25 3.74 -5.79 -10.59
N VAL A 26 4.54 -5.69 -9.53
CA VAL A 26 4.08 -5.51 -8.15
C VAL A 26 4.56 -4.16 -7.66
N TRP A 27 3.62 -3.29 -7.35
CA TRP A 27 3.87 -1.93 -6.88
C TRP A 27 3.61 -1.85 -5.38
N VAL A 28 4.59 -1.39 -4.62
CA VAL A 28 4.50 -1.34 -3.16
C VAL A 28 5.08 -0.06 -2.58
N ASP A 29 4.66 0.25 -1.36
CA ASP A 29 5.17 1.37 -0.59
C ASP A 29 6.48 1.07 0.14
N LEU A 30 7.08 2.11 0.71
CA LEU A 30 8.32 2.00 1.51
C LEU A 30 8.18 1.11 2.75
N GLY A 31 6.96 0.83 3.21
CA GLY A 31 6.71 -0.17 4.27
C GLY A 31 7.08 -1.60 3.86
N PHE A 32 7.24 -1.86 2.57
CA PHE A 32 7.49 -3.19 1.98
C PHE A 32 8.92 -3.34 1.43
N LEU A 33 9.90 -2.55 1.88
CA LEU A 33 11.28 -2.62 1.36
C LEU A 33 11.88 -4.03 1.36
N GLY A 34 11.51 -4.87 2.35
CA GLY A 34 11.95 -6.26 2.45
C GLY A 34 11.23 -7.26 1.54
N ILE A 35 10.27 -6.82 0.71
CA ILE A 35 9.42 -7.73 -0.10
C ILE A 35 10.22 -8.49 -1.17
N ARG A 36 11.35 -7.94 -1.62
CA ARG A 36 12.24 -8.57 -2.62
C ARG A 36 12.77 -9.93 -2.16
N HIS A 37 12.86 -10.19 -0.86
CA HIS A 37 13.26 -11.48 -0.32
C HIS A 37 12.18 -12.56 -0.44
N TRP A 38 10.92 -12.15 -0.60
CA TRP A 38 9.76 -13.04 -0.61
C TRP A 38 9.19 -13.25 -2.01
N LEU A 39 9.40 -12.31 -2.93
CA LEU A 39 8.89 -12.36 -4.30
C LEU A 39 10.04 -12.38 -5.30
N SER A 40 10.55 -13.58 -5.60
CA SER A 40 11.63 -13.76 -6.60
C SER A 40 11.11 -13.77 -8.04
N ASP A 41 9.83 -14.11 -8.24
CA ASP A 41 9.19 -14.26 -9.56
C ASP A 41 8.40 -13.02 -10.01
N ALA A 42 8.50 -11.90 -9.29
CA ALA A 42 7.76 -10.66 -9.57
C ALA A 42 8.65 -9.50 -10.00
N ARG A 43 8.12 -8.58 -10.81
CA ARG A 43 8.77 -7.30 -11.13
C ARG A 43 8.37 -6.25 -10.10
N ILE A 44 9.24 -5.99 -9.13
CA ILE A 44 8.91 -5.15 -7.97
C ILE A 44 9.31 -3.69 -8.16
N PHE A 45 8.31 -2.80 -8.09
CA PHE A 45 8.44 -1.35 -8.13
C PHE A 45 8.27 -0.78 -6.72
N ILE A 46 9.36 -0.20 -6.19
CA ILE A 46 9.39 0.44 -4.87
C ILE A 46 9.96 1.84 -5.04
N PRO A 47 9.34 2.88 -4.45
CA PRO A 47 9.91 4.22 -4.41
C PRO A 47 11.33 4.23 -3.83
N HIS A 48 12.17 5.12 -4.35
CA HIS A 48 13.50 5.35 -3.79
C HIS A 48 13.39 5.94 -2.39
N LYS A 49 13.93 5.23 -1.40
CA LYS A 49 14.02 5.71 -0.02
C LYS A 49 15.16 6.71 0.11
N LYS A 50 14.88 7.86 0.72
CA LYS A 50 15.92 8.80 1.16
C LYS A 50 16.76 8.15 2.27
N SER A 51 18.05 7.94 2.05
CA SER A 51 18.96 7.47 3.10
C SER A 51 19.23 8.58 4.12
N ARG A 52 19.55 8.21 5.37
CA ARG A 52 19.89 9.20 6.42
C ARG A 52 21.05 10.09 5.96
N GLY A 53 20.90 11.41 6.12
CA GLY A 53 21.92 12.40 5.78
C GLY A 53 22.15 12.66 4.29
N LYS A 54 21.44 11.99 3.36
CA LYS A 54 21.60 12.24 1.91
C LYS A 54 20.28 12.65 1.27
N ALA A 55 20.37 13.47 0.22
CA ALA A 55 19.22 13.81 -0.61
C ALA A 55 18.99 12.74 -1.69
N LEU A 56 17.74 12.60 -2.14
CA LEU A 56 17.46 11.88 -3.38
C LEU A 56 18.05 12.66 -4.55
N SER A 57 18.71 11.95 -5.47
CA SER A 57 19.16 12.53 -6.74
C SER A 57 17.96 13.02 -7.55
N GLU A 58 18.21 13.90 -8.52
CA GLU A 58 17.15 14.43 -9.40
C GLU A 58 16.46 13.30 -10.18
N ALA A 59 17.22 12.32 -10.66
CA ALA A 59 16.69 11.14 -11.35
C ALA A 59 15.75 10.34 -10.43
N GLN A 60 16.17 10.04 -9.20
CA GLN A 60 15.34 9.32 -8.23
C GLN A 60 14.07 10.09 -7.87
N ARG A 61 14.13 11.43 -7.80
CA ARG A 61 12.95 12.28 -7.58
C ARG A 61 11.99 12.20 -8.77
N LYS A 62 12.50 12.27 -10.00
CA LYS A 62 11.70 12.14 -11.23
C LYS A 62 11.01 10.77 -11.29
N GLU A 63 11.72 9.70 -10.97
CA GLU A 63 11.14 8.35 -10.88
C GLU A 63 10.08 8.25 -9.78
N ASN A 64 10.37 8.74 -8.56
CA ASN A 64 9.39 8.79 -7.48
C ASN A 64 8.14 9.60 -7.85
N ALA A 65 8.30 10.71 -8.57
CA ALA A 65 7.18 11.53 -9.04
C ALA A 65 6.32 10.78 -10.06
N ALA A 66 6.93 10.03 -10.99
CA ALA A 66 6.20 9.19 -11.92
C ALA A 66 5.41 8.08 -11.18
N MET A 67 6.03 7.43 -10.19
CA MET A 67 5.37 6.43 -9.37
C MET A 67 4.22 7.03 -8.53
N ALA A 68 4.42 8.22 -7.98
CA ALA A 68 3.40 8.93 -7.21
C ALA A 68 2.14 9.26 -8.05
N ARG A 69 2.32 9.64 -9.32
CA ARG A 69 1.18 9.89 -10.24
C ARG A 69 0.31 8.64 -10.44
N VAL A 70 0.93 7.46 -10.50
CA VAL A 70 0.19 6.19 -10.57
C VAL A 70 -0.53 5.92 -9.26
N ARG A 71 0.15 6.11 -8.12
CA ARG A 71 -0.43 5.90 -6.78
C ARG A 71 -1.67 6.75 -6.52
N VAL A 72 -1.66 8.03 -6.90
CA VAL A 72 -2.83 8.92 -6.71
C VAL A 72 -4.09 8.33 -7.34
N LYS A 73 -3.99 7.76 -8.54
CA LYS A 73 -5.15 7.13 -9.21
C LYS A 73 -5.66 5.91 -8.44
N VAL A 74 -4.74 5.06 -7.98
CA VAL A 74 -5.07 3.85 -7.20
C VAL A 74 -5.69 4.23 -5.85
N GLU A 75 -5.13 5.22 -5.16
CA GLU A 75 -5.63 5.70 -3.87
C GLU A 75 -7.02 6.35 -3.99
N HIS A 76 -7.29 7.10 -5.07
CA HIS A 76 -8.64 7.59 -5.34
C HIS A 76 -9.67 6.47 -5.51
N MET A 77 -9.31 5.39 -6.22
CA MET A 77 -10.18 4.22 -6.37
C MET A 77 -10.41 3.53 -5.03
N ILE A 78 -9.35 3.26 -4.25
CA ILE A 78 -9.44 2.65 -2.92
C ILE A 78 -10.29 3.53 -1.98
N GLY A 79 -10.07 4.84 -1.99
CA GLY A 79 -10.86 5.81 -1.22
C GLY A 79 -12.34 5.82 -1.64
N GLY A 80 -12.63 5.65 -2.93
CA GLY A 80 -13.98 5.41 -3.44
C GLY A 80 -14.61 4.16 -2.82
N ILE A 81 -13.92 3.02 -2.87
CA ILE A 81 -14.41 1.75 -2.30
C ILE A 81 -14.65 1.88 -0.80
N LYS A 82 -13.72 2.48 -0.06
CA LYS A 82 -13.86 2.71 1.40
C LYS A 82 -15.07 3.58 1.74
N ARG A 83 -15.38 4.59 0.92
CA ARG A 83 -16.59 5.42 1.09
C ARG A 83 -17.86 4.60 0.93
N TYR A 84 -17.93 3.67 -0.03
CA TYR A 84 -19.09 2.78 -0.13
C TYR A 84 -19.15 1.80 1.04
N PHE A 85 -18.01 1.30 1.50
CA PHE A 85 -17.93 0.37 2.64
C PHE A 85 -18.45 0.97 3.95
N ILE A 86 -18.47 2.31 4.10
CA ILE A 86 -19.08 2.96 5.27
C ILE A 86 -20.57 2.66 5.39
N LEU A 87 -21.26 2.42 4.27
CA LEU A 87 -22.70 2.13 4.25
C LEU A 87 -23.03 0.78 4.89
N GLN A 88 -22.06 -0.15 4.94
CA GLN A 88 -22.21 -1.40 5.68
C GLN A 88 -22.28 -1.19 7.20
N HIS A 89 -21.75 -0.08 7.70
CA HIS A 89 -21.68 0.17 9.13
C HIS A 89 -22.98 0.77 9.64
N ARG A 90 -23.56 0.15 10.69
CA ARG A 90 -24.75 0.70 11.36
C ARG A 90 -24.42 2.04 11.99
N SER A 91 -25.15 3.08 11.59
CA SER A 91 -25.10 4.40 12.23
C SER A 91 -25.49 4.29 13.70
N ARG A 92 -24.68 4.89 14.58
CA ARG A 92 -24.93 5.00 16.03
C ARG A 92 -25.41 6.39 16.44
N PHE A 93 -25.71 7.26 15.48
CA PHE A 93 -26.27 8.58 15.77
C PHE A 93 -27.61 8.41 16.49
N LYS A 94 -27.75 9.04 17.67
CA LYS A 94 -29.03 9.12 18.36
C LYS A 94 -29.91 10.08 17.55
N VAL A 95 -31.01 9.56 17.00
CA VAL A 95 -32.02 10.40 16.36
C VAL A 95 -32.63 11.28 17.44
N MET A 96 -32.61 12.60 17.24
CA MET A 96 -33.29 13.53 18.12
C MET A 96 -34.79 13.41 17.84
N GLN A 97 -35.52 12.79 18.77
CA GLN A 97 -36.99 12.75 18.73
C GLN A 97 -37.50 14.19 18.85
N LYS A 98 -38.35 14.61 17.90
CA LYS A 98 -39.08 15.88 17.99
C LYS A 98 -40.26 15.74 18.93
#